data_AF-A0A2V7YP30-F1
#
_entry.id   AF-A0A2V7YP30-F1
#
_cell.length_a   1.000
_cell.length_b   1.000
_cell.length_c   1.000
_cell.angle_alpha   90.00
_cell.angle_beta   90.00
_cell.angle_gamma   90.00
#
_symmetry.space_group_name_H-M   'P 1'
#
loop_
_entity.id
_entity.type
_entity.pdbx_description
1 polymer ?
#
loop_
_entity_poly.entity_id
_entity_poly.type
_entity_poly.pdbx_seq_one_letter_code
_entity_poly.pdbx_strand_id
1 'polypeptide(L)'
;EPTFFVRKRVFVMYSANHHGDLRYALWCNAAEGAQEVLVKSDPENFFVPPYVGKAGWIGLRLDRTTSWETVRSIVKDAYAVTRAKASSRRARRGVRV
;
A
#
# COMPACT_ATOMS: atom_id res chain seq x y z
N GLU A 1 12.59 -0.71 8.28
CA GLU A 1 12.70 0.39 7.30
C GLU A 1 11.65 1.48 7.58
N PRO A 2 11.78 2.70 7.04
CA PRO A 2 10.82 3.80 7.22
C PRO A 2 9.37 3.36 6.99
N THR A 3 8.49 3.77 7.91
CA THR A 3 7.07 3.40 7.91
C THR A 3 6.23 4.65 8.16
N PHE A 4 5.18 4.83 7.37
CA PHE A 4 4.37 6.04 7.36
C PHE A 4 2.96 5.77 7.84
N PHE A 5 2.44 6.69 8.65
CA PHE A 5 1.19 6.53 9.38
C PHE A 5 0.21 7.65 9.07
N VAL A 6 -1.07 7.30 9.04
CA VAL A 6 -2.18 8.25 9.18
C VAL A 6 -2.87 7.97 10.50
N ARG A 7 -2.81 8.94 11.41
CA ARG A 7 -3.16 8.75 12.84
C ARG A 7 -2.32 7.60 13.42
N LYS A 8 -2.96 6.49 13.82
CA LYS A 8 -2.32 5.32 14.43
C LYS A 8 -2.28 4.10 13.49
N ARG A 9 -2.41 4.30 12.17
CA ARG A 9 -2.45 3.21 11.18
C ARG A 9 -1.41 3.40 10.10
N VAL A 10 -0.69 2.33 9.79
CA VAL A 10 0.26 2.29 8.67
C VAL A 10 -0.51 2.35 7.35
N PHE A 11 -0.01 3.12 6.39
CA PHE A 11 -0.52 3.13 5.02
C PHE A 11 0.58 2.90 3.97
N VAL A 12 1.84 3.19 4.29
CA VAL A 12 3.00 2.94 3.44
C VAL A 12 4.17 2.43 4.28
N MET A 13 4.94 1.47 3.75
CA MET A 13 6.25 1.06 4.23
C MET A 13 7.26 1.19 3.10
N TYR A 14 8.45 1.75 3.37
CA TYR A 14 9.57 1.67 2.44
C TYR A 14 10.30 0.34 2.64
N SER A 15 10.72 -0.28 1.55
CA SER A 15 11.44 -1.55 1.48
C SER A 15 12.68 -1.35 0.62
N ALA A 16 13.87 -1.55 1.16
CA ALA A 16 15.15 -1.37 0.49
C ALA A 16 15.98 -2.64 0.61
N ASN A 17 15.90 -3.48 -0.42
CA ASN A 17 16.51 -4.80 -0.46
C ASN A 17 16.10 -5.66 0.75
N HIS A 18 14.79 -5.65 1.05
CA HIS A 18 14.24 -6.26 2.25
C HIS A 18 14.40 -7.78 2.15
N HIS A 19 15.23 -8.35 3.03
CA HIS A 19 15.65 -9.76 2.98
C HIS A 19 16.42 -10.19 1.71
N GLY A 20 17.16 -9.26 1.07
CA GLY A 20 17.96 -9.62 -0.11
C GLY A 20 17.12 -9.77 -1.39
N ASP A 21 15.91 -9.20 -1.41
CA ASP A 21 14.97 -9.34 -2.53
C ASP A 21 15.29 -8.45 -3.74
N LEU A 22 16.36 -7.65 -3.66
CA LEU A 22 16.85 -6.75 -4.70
C LEU A 22 15.82 -5.72 -5.17
N ARG A 23 14.91 -5.29 -4.28
CA ARG A 23 13.89 -4.27 -4.58
C ARG A 23 14.08 -3.02 -3.74
N TYR A 24 14.03 -1.86 -4.40
CA TYR A 24 13.72 -0.60 -3.73
C TYR A 24 12.26 -0.28 -4.02
N ALA A 25 11.40 -0.33 -3.01
CA ALA A 25 9.97 -0.31 -3.20
C ALA A 25 9.20 0.39 -2.07
N LEU A 26 7.98 0.80 -2.39
CA LEU A 26 6.96 1.12 -1.39
C LEU A 26 5.97 -0.03 -1.30
N TRP A 27 5.58 -0.41 -0.09
CA TRP A 27 4.44 -1.27 0.15
C TRP A 27 3.29 -0.41 0.63
N CYS A 28 2.22 -0.36 -0.15
CA CYS A 28 1.11 0.56 0.01
C CYS A 28 -0.17 -0.21 0.31
N ASN A 29 -0.95 0.22 1.30
CA ASN A 29 -2.32 -0.29 1.47
C ASN A 29 -3.13 0.08 0.21
N ALA A 30 -3.92 -0.85 -0.33
CA ALA A 30 -4.68 -0.61 -1.55
C ALA A 30 -6.19 -0.76 -1.33
N ALA A 31 -6.96 -0.21 -2.27
CA ALA A 31 -8.37 -0.51 -2.40
C ALA A 31 -8.57 -1.99 -2.75
N GLU A 32 -9.75 -2.53 -2.43
CA GLU A 32 -10.12 -3.89 -2.82
C GLU A 32 -10.08 -4.03 -4.35
N GLY A 33 -9.53 -5.14 -4.85
CA GLY A 33 -9.34 -5.40 -6.28
C GLY A 33 -8.16 -4.66 -6.94
N ALA A 34 -7.70 -3.53 -6.39
CA ALA A 34 -6.63 -2.73 -7.01
C ALA A 34 -5.29 -3.50 -7.11
N GLN A 35 -4.99 -4.35 -6.12
CA GLN A 35 -3.77 -5.18 -6.14
C GLN A 35 -3.72 -6.08 -7.38
N GLU A 36 -4.79 -6.83 -7.64
CA GLU A 36 -4.84 -7.76 -8.78
C GLU A 36 -4.73 -7.01 -10.11
N VAL A 37 -5.49 -5.93 -10.26
CA VAL A 37 -5.51 -5.12 -11.48
C VAL A 37 -4.12 -4.56 -11.79
N LEU A 38 -3.46 -3.93 -10.82
CA LEU A 38 -2.17 -3.27 -11.02
C LEU A 38 -1.04 -4.27 -11.28
N VAL A 39 -0.99 -5.37 -10.52
CA VAL A 39 0.01 -6.43 -10.76
C VAL A 39 -0.16 -7.06 -12.13
N LYS A 40 -1.41 -7.27 -12.57
CA LYS A 40 -1.69 -7.85 -13.89
C LYS A 40 -1.38 -6.86 -15.03
N SER A 41 -1.64 -5.57 -14.84
CA SER A 41 -1.43 -4.57 -15.89
C SER A 41 0.04 -4.17 -16.06
N ASP A 42 0.81 -4.15 -14.98
CA ASP A 42 2.21 -3.69 -14.99
C ASP A 42 3.06 -4.47 -13.97
N PRO A 43 3.38 -5.75 -14.25
CA PRO A 43 4.13 -6.61 -13.34
C PRO A 43 5.60 -6.21 -13.18
N GLU A 44 6.13 -5.35 -14.05
CA GLU A 44 7.50 -4.84 -13.93
C GLU A 44 7.62 -3.83 -12.78
N ASN A 45 6.60 -2.99 -12.61
CA ASN A 45 6.57 -1.96 -11.57
C ASN A 45 5.79 -2.38 -10.31
N PHE A 46 4.85 -3.31 -10.43
CA PHE A 46 3.97 -3.71 -9.33
C PHE A 46 4.11 -5.19 -8.98
N PHE A 47 4.01 -5.50 -7.68
CA PHE A 47 4.10 -6.88 -7.18
C PHE A 47 3.28 -7.07 -5.90
N VAL A 48 3.02 -8.33 -5.55
CA VAL A 48 2.38 -8.68 -4.28
C VAL A 48 3.45 -8.80 -3.18
N PRO A 49 3.48 -7.91 -2.17
CA PRO A 49 4.48 -7.95 -1.12
C PRO A 49 4.26 -9.16 -0.19
N PRO A 50 5.34 -9.74 0.36
CA PRO A 50 5.20 -10.82 1.33
C PRO A 50 4.46 -10.33 2.59
N TYR A 51 3.81 -11.25 3.28
CA TYR A 51 3.05 -11.04 4.53
C TYR A 51 1.78 -10.18 4.41
N VAL A 52 1.91 -8.95 3.91
CA VAL A 52 0.79 -7.99 3.80
C VAL A 52 0.05 -8.09 2.46
N GLY A 53 0.59 -8.83 1.49
CA GLY A 53 -0.07 -9.10 0.22
C GLY A 53 -1.45 -9.76 0.37
N LYS A 54 -1.59 -10.72 1.31
CA LYS A 54 -2.89 -11.34 1.62
C LYS A 54 -3.92 -10.37 2.19
N ALA A 55 -3.48 -9.23 2.72
CA ALA A 55 -4.34 -8.14 3.19
C ALA A 55 -4.65 -7.10 2.09
N GLY A 56 -4.29 -7.40 0.83
CA GLY A 56 -4.52 -6.54 -0.33
C GLY A 56 -3.53 -5.40 -0.50
N TRP A 57 -2.36 -5.45 0.15
CA TRP A 57 -1.32 -4.42 -0.02
C TRP A 57 -0.57 -4.61 -1.33
N ILE A 58 -0.15 -3.52 -1.97
CA ILE A 58 0.58 -3.55 -3.23
C ILE A 58 2.02 -3.08 -3.04
N GLY A 59 2.97 -3.75 -3.69
CA GLY A 59 4.36 -3.32 -3.81
C GLY A 59 4.54 -2.50 -5.09
N LEU A 60 5.20 -1.35 -4.99
CA LEU A 60 5.55 -0.46 -6.10
C LEU A 60 7.06 -0.28 -6.15
N ARG A 61 7.69 -0.66 -7.26
CA ARG A 61 9.13 -0.53 -7.50
C ARG A 61 9.50 0.92 -7.77
N LEU A 62 10.52 1.41 -7.08
CA LEU A 62 11.12 2.74 -7.27
C LEU A 62 12.40 2.68 -8.11
N ASP A 63 12.93 1.49 -8.34
CA ASP A 63 14.14 1.20 -9.11
C ASP A 63 13.82 0.70 -10.53
N ARG A 64 12.68 1.11 -11.07
CA ARG A 64 12.17 0.75 -12.40
C ARG A 64 11.71 2.01 -13.13
N THR A 65 10.75 1.88 -14.05
CA THR A 65 10.30 2.95 -14.94
C THR A 65 9.12 3.74 -14.38
N THR A 66 8.71 3.50 -13.13
CA THR A 66 7.59 4.18 -12.49
C THR A 66 7.84 5.69 -12.40
N SER A 67 6.90 6.50 -12.90
CA SER A 67 6.95 7.96 -12.77
C SER A 67 6.59 8.44 -11.37
N TRP A 68 7.08 9.63 -11.00
CA TRP A 68 6.75 10.25 -9.71
C TRP A 68 5.27 10.61 -9.56
N GLU A 69 4.58 10.86 -10.67
CA GLU A 69 3.13 11.05 -10.72
C GLU A 69 2.39 9.78 -10.27
N THR A 70 2.81 8.62 -10.78
CA THR A 70 2.26 7.31 -10.38
C THR A 70 2.55 7.05 -8.90
N VAL A 71 3.80 7.24 -8.45
CA VAL A 71 4.16 7.12 -7.02
C VAL A 71 3.24 7.98 -6.16
N ARG A 72 3.07 9.26 -6.53
CA ARG A 72 2.20 10.20 -5.82
C ARG A 72 0.75 9.72 -5.79
N SER A 73 0.23 9.20 -6.89
CA SER A 73 -1.14 8.69 -6.97
C SER A 73 -1.34 7.51 -6.03
N ILE A 74 -0.47 6.49 -6.10
CA ILE A 74 -0.56 5.29 -5.28
C ILE A 74 -0.45 5.62 -3.78
N VAL A 75 0.45 6.53 -3.39
CA VAL A 75 0.59 6.96 -1.99
C VAL A 75 -0.65 7.71 -1.50
N LYS A 76 -1.25 8.57 -2.35
CA LYS A 76 -2.51 9.26 -2.01
C LYS A 76 -3.66 8.29 -1.82
N ASP A 77 -3.78 7.29 -2.68
CA ASP A 77 -4.83 6.26 -2.59
C ASP A 77 -4.66 5.44 -1.32
N ALA A 78 -3.43 5.03 -1.00
CA ALA A 78 -3.13 4.30 0.24
C ALA A 78 -3.51 5.09 1.49
N TYR A 79 -3.22 6.39 1.50
CA TYR A 79 -3.63 7.29 2.57
C TYR A 79 -5.16 7.37 2.68
N ALA A 80 -5.86 7.58 1.56
CA ALA A 80 -7.32 7.71 1.52
C ALA A 80 -8.03 6.43 2.00
N VAL A 81 -7.60 5.27 1.49
CA VAL A 81 -8.12 3.94 1.87
C VAL A 81 -7.94 3.71 3.37
N THR A 82 -6.74 3.97 3.89
CA THR A 82 -6.43 3.75 5.31
C THR A 82 -7.26 4.67 6.20
N ARG A 83 -7.43 5.94 5.78
CA ARG A 83 -8.25 6.92 6.49
C ARG A 83 -9.73 6.55 6.52
N ALA A 84 -10.28 6.06 5.42
CA ALA A 84 -11.68 5.61 5.33
C ALA A 84 -11.95 4.35 6.18
N LYS A 85 -11.02 3.36 6.17
CA LYS A 85 -11.09 2.19 7.07
C LYS A 85 -10.99 2.57 8.56
N ALA A 86 -10.45 3.75 8.88
CA ALA A 86 -10.40 4.25 10.25
C ALA A 86 -11.73 4.87 10.70
N SER A 87 -12.45 5.57 9.81
CA SER A 87 -13.75 6.16 10.12
C SER A 87 -14.84 5.09 10.26
N SER A 88 -14.87 4.08 9.38
CA SER A 88 -15.88 3.00 9.42
C SER A 88 -15.81 2.17 10.70
N ARG A 89 -14.60 1.86 11.19
CA ARG A 89 -14.41 1.16 12.48
C ARG A 89 -14.89 1.96 13.69
N ARG A 90 -14.80 3.29 13.65
CA ARG A 90 -15.29 4.15 14.73
C ARG A 90 -16.83 4.20 14.74
N ALA A 91 -17.45 4.31 13.56
CA ALA A 91 -18.90 4.26 13.41
C ALA A 91 -19.47 2.95 13.97
N ARG A 92 -18.85 1.79 13.65
CA ARG A 92 -19.26 0.48 14.18
C ARG A 92 -19.06 0.30 15.69
N ARG A 93 -18.21 1.11 16.34
CA ARG A 93 -17.95 1.03 17.80
C ARG A 93 -18.90 1.91 18.61
N GLY A 94 -19.48 2.96 18.01
CA GLY A 94 -20.47 3.83 18.66
C GLY A 94 -21.90 3.28 18.63
N VAL A 95 -22.14 2.23 17.85
CA VAL A 95 -23.41 1.49 17.80
C VAL A 95 -23.25 0.21 18.61
N ARG A 96 -23.22 0.33 19.93
CA ARG A 96 -23.57 -0.75 20.84
C ARG A 96 -24.54 -0.13 21.85
N VAL A 97 -25.79 -0.53 21.74
CA VAL A 97 -26.85 -0.29 22.74
C VAL A 97 -26.67 -1.33 23.84
#